data_AF-A0A433PI66-F1
#
_entry.id   AF-A0A433PI66-F1
#
_cell.length_a   1.000
_cell.length_b   1.000
_cell.length_c   1.000
_cell.angle_alpha   90.00
_cell.angle_beta   90.00
_cell.angle_gamma   90.00
#
_symmetry.space_group_name_H-M   'P 1'
#
loop_
_entity.id
_entity.type
_entity.pdbx_description
1 polymer ?
#
loop_
_entity_poly.entity_id
_entity_poly.type
_entity_poly.pdbx_seq_one_letter_code
_entity_poly.pdbx_strand_id
1 'polypeptide(L)'
;MSTHARYQSPLTSRYASQEMAQNFSEDKRYSTWRKLWLNLAIAEKQLGLTDITDEAIQQMRDHLDDIDYETAAAEEKKRRHDVMAHVHTFGNIAPAAAPIIHLGATSCYVT
;
A
#
# COMPACT_ATOMS: atom_id res chain seq x y z
N MET A 1 -8.64 0.38 24.69
CA MET A 1 -7.58 0.56 25.71
C MET A 1 -7.00 1.95 25.54
N SER A 2 -6.70 2.66 26.63
CA SER A 2 -6.04 3.97 26.55
C SER A 2 -4.67 3.86 25.87
N THR A 3 -4.22 4.92 25.19
CA THR A 3 -2.85 5.04 24.66
C THR A 3 -1.79 4.88 25.75
N HIS A 4 -2.11 5.23 26.99
CA HIS A 4 -1.25 5.03 28.17
C HIS A 4 -1.22 3.59 28.69
N ALA A 5 -2.09 2.69 28.19
CA ALA A 5 -2.13 1.29 28.61
C ALA A 5 -1.13 0.39 27.86
N ARG A 6 -0.41 0.94 26.87
CA ARG A 6 0.60 0.23 26.09
C ARG A 6 1.87 1.05 25.99
N TYR A 7 3.00 0.38 25.78
CA TYR A 7 4.26 1.05 25.47
C TYR A 7 4.10 1.96 24.24
N GLN A 8 4.64 3.16 24.34
CA GLN A 8 4.76 4.10 23.23
C GLN A 8 6.23 4.51 23.10
N SER A 9 6.70 4.64 21.86
CA SER A 9 8.05 5.15 21.62
C SER A 9 8.10 6.64 21.98
N PRO A 10 8.99 7.07 22.90
CA PRO A 10 9.14 8.49 23.23
C PRO A 10 9.67 9.31 22.04
N LEU A 11 10.27 8.65 21.04
CA LEU A 11 10.64 9.29 19.79
C LEU A 11 9.42 9.87 19.08
N THR A 12 8.34 9.10 18.93
CA THR A 12 7.14 9.56 18.21
C THR A 12 6.13 10.27 19.10
N SER A 13 6.11 10.03 20.41
CA SER A 13 5.15 10.66 21.33
C SER A 13 5.64 11.97 21.97
N ARG A 14 6.94 12.30 21.88
CA ARG A 14 7.50 13.47 22.57
C ARG A 14 8.62 14.20 21.82
N TYR A 15 9.58 13.48 21.22
CA TYR A 15 10.85 14.11 20.80
C TYR A 15 10.93 14.46 19.32
N ALA A 16 10.49 13.59 18.42
CA ALA A 16 10.57 13.82 16.99
C ALA A 16 9.53 14.86 16.55
N SER A 17 9.83 15.58 15.46
CA SER A 17 8.86 16.49 14.84
C SER A 17 7.72 15.69 14.20
N GLN A 18 6.58 16.36 14.01
CA GLN A 18 5.40 15.75 13.40
C GLN A 18 5.70 15.23 11.98
N GLU A 19 6.46 15.99 11.20
CA GLU A 19 6.84 15.64 9.82
C GLU A 19 7.67 14.36 9.79
N MET A 20 8.61 14.20 10.72
CA MET A 20 9.45 13.01 10.79
C MET A 20 8.63 11.78 11.23
N ALA A 21 7.74 11.95 12.21
CA ALA A 21 6.84 10.88 12.65
C ALA A 21 5.91 10.42 11.51
N GLN A 22 5.36 11.38 10.74
CA GLN A 22 4.54 11.08 9.57
C GLN A 22 5.35 10.39 8.46
N ASN A 23 6.61 10.79 8.23
CA ASN A 23 7.45 10.20 7.18
C ASN A 23 7.70 8.70 7.37
N PHE A 24 7.73 8.24 8.62
CA PHE A 24 7.90 6.82 8.97
C PHE A 24 6.60 6.13 9.41
N SER A 25 5.44 6.75 9.16
CA SER A 25 4.13 6.19 9.48
C SER A 25 3.73 5.06 8.50
N GLU A 26 2.79 4.23 8.93
CA GLU A 26 2.19 3.21 8.08
C GLU A 26 1.42 3.82 6.90
N ASP A 27 0.71 4.94 7.11
CA ASP A 27 0.05 5.69 6.03
C ASP A 27 1.05 6.08 4.95
N LYS A 28 2.19 6.65 5.35
CA LYS A 28 3.25 7.04 4.41
C LYS A 28 3.85 5.84 3.70
N ARG A 29 4.15 4.76 4.42
CA ARG A 29 4.71 3.53 3.83
C ARG A 29 3.77 2.95 2.79
N TYR A 30 2.54 2.63 3.17
CA TYR A 30 1.63 1.88 2.32
C TYR A 30 1.02 2.71 1.18
N SER A 31 0.80 4.03 1.38
CA SER A 31 0.45 4.92 0.25
C SER A 31 1.61 5.02 -0.75
N THR A 32 2.86 4.97 -0.28
CA THR A 32 4.04 4.93 -1.15
C THR A 32 4.10 3.61 -1.93
N TRP A 33 3.76 2.47 -1.31
CA TRP A 33 3.64 1.19 -2.03
C TRP A 33 2.59 1.25 -3.14
N ARG A 34 1.39 1.78 -2.86
CA ARG A 34 0.34 1.98 -3.86
C ARG A 34 0.81 2.88 -5.01
N LYS A 35 1.55 3.96 -4.71
CA LYS A 35 2.17 4.85 -5.72
C LYS A 35 3.20 4.14 -6.57
N LEU A 36 4.02 3.26 -5.98
CA LEU A 36 4.99 2.45 -6.71
C LEU A 36 4.28 1.47 -7.65
N TRP A 37 3.28 0.72 -7.18
CA TRP A 37 2.50 -0.16 -8.05
C TRP A 37 1.77 0.58 -9.18
N LEU A 38 1.23 1.77 -8.91
CA LEU A 38 0.65 2.62 -9.94
C LEU A 38 1.70 2.99 -11.00
N ASN A 39 2.89 3.42 -10.58
CA ASN A 39 3.97 3.78 -11.49
C ASN A 39 4.48 2.57 -12.29
N LEU A 40 4.53 1.38 -11.67
CA LEU A 40 4.85 0.14 -12.36
C LEU A 40 3.85 -0.13 -13.48
N ALA A 41 2.54 -0.12 -13.17
CA ALA A 41 1.49 -0.37 -14.15
C ALA A 41 1.52 0.65 -15.32
N ILE A 42 1.77 1.93 -15.01
CA ILE A 42 1.92 2.98 -16.03
C ILE A 42 3.12 2.68 -16.94
N ALA A 43 4.29 2.35 -16.36
CA ALA A 43 5.49 2.07 -17.13
C ALA A 43 5.34 0.81 -18.00
N GLU A 44 4.77 -0.26 -17.46
CA GLU A 44 4.46 -1.48 -18.19
C GLU A 44 3.50 -1.26 -19.36
N LYS A 45 2.46 -0.44 -19.16
CA LYS A 45 1.56 -0.03 -20.24
C LYS A 45 2.29 0.74 -21.34
N GLN A 46 3.17 1.67 -20.97
CA GLN A 46 3.98 2.43 -21.94
C GLN A 46 4.93 1.54 -22.75
N LEU A 47 5.36 0.40 -22.19
CA LEU A 47 6.18 -0.60 -22.86
C LEU A 47 5.38 -1.61 -23.70
N GLY A 48 4.04 -1.49 -23.72
CA GLY A 48 3.18 -2.26 -24.62
C GLY A 48 2.42 -3.42 -23.98
N LEU A 49 2.37 -3.54 -22.65
CA LEU A 49 1.47 -4.49 -22.00
C LEU A 49 0.02 -4.02 -22.16
N THR A 50 -0.72 -4.64 -23.08
CA THR A 50 -2.08 -4.25 -23.47
C THR A 50 -3.15 -4.59 -22.46
N ASP A 51 -2.87 -5.52 -21.54
CA ASP A 51 -3.82 -5.95 -20.51
C ASP A 51 -4.00 -4.91 -19.40
N ILE A 52 -3.11 -3.90 -19.34
CA ILE A 52 -3.21 -2.79 -18.39
C ILE A 52 -4.13 -1.70 -18.98
N THR A 53 -5.39 -1.72 -18.57
CA THR A 53 -6.41 -0.78 -19.04
C THR A 53 -6.28 0.61 -18.39
N ASP A 54 -6.81 1.65 -19.05
CA ASP A 54 -6.91 2.98 -18.42
C ASP A 54 -7.81 2.97 -17.19
N GLU A 55 -8.85 2.12 -17.19
CA GLU A 55 -9.73 1.92 -16.04
C GLU A 55 -8.98 1.37 -14.83
N ALA A 56 -8.13 0.36 -15.01
CA ALA A 56 -7.29 -0.19 -13.95
C ALA A 56 -6.38 0.89 -13.34
N ILE A 57 -5.67 1.64 -14.19
CA ILE A 57 -4.81 2.75 -13.75
C ILE A 57 -5.62 3.82 -13.00
N GLN A 58 -6.83 4.15 -13.47
CA GLN A 58 -7.68 5.15 -12.83
C GLN A 58 -8.13 4.69 -11.44
N GLN A 59 -8.61 3.45 -11.29
CA GLN A 59 -8.97 2.90 -9.98
C GLN A 59 -7.79 2.91 -9.01
N MET A 60 -6.57 2.59 -9.48
CA MET A 60 -5.38 2.70 -8.62
C MET A 60 -5.09 4.13 -8.17
N ARG A 61 -5.30 5.13 -9.04
CA ARG A 61 -5.08 6.56 -8.72
C ARG A 61 -6.07 7.08 -7.69
N ASP A 62 -7.33 6.67 -7.80
CA ASP A 62 -8.40 7.16 -6.92
C ASP A 62 -8.28 6.63 -5.49
N HIS A 63 -7.57 5.50 -5.32
CA HIS A 63 -7.48 4.76 -4.06
C HIS A 63 -6.04 4.69 -3.50
N LEU A 64 -5.26 5.77 -3.55
CA LEU A 64 -3.86 5.76 -3.06
C LEU A 64 -3.72 5.89 -1.54
N ASP A 65 -4.63 6.60 -0.89
CA ASP A 65 -4.49 7.01 0.51
C ASP A 65 -5.63 6.46 1.42
N ASP A 66 -6.63 5.77 0.86
CA ASP A 66 -7.76 5.15 1.59
C ASP A 66 -7.48 3.67 1.91
N ILE A 67 -6.62 3.46 2.89
CA ILE A 67 -6.12 2.12 3.23
C ILE A 67 -7.04 1.45 4.26
N ASP A 68 -7.68 0.34 3.86
CA ASP A 68 -8.41 -0.53 4.78
C ASP A 68 -7.43 -1.41 5.57
N TYR A 69 -7.01 -0.91 6.73
CA TYR A 69 -6.12 -1.59 7.66
C TYR A 69 -6.74 -2.84 8.30
N GLU A 70 -8.07 -2.92 8.41
CA GLU A 70 -8.75 -4.09 8.97
C GLU A 70 -8.65 -5.27 8.01
N THR A 71 -8.94 -5.03 6.72
CA THR A 71 -8.76 -6.02 5.66
C THR A 71 -7.29 -6.42 5.51
N ALA A 72 -6.36 -5.45 5.53
CA ALA A 72 -4.93 -5.75 5.45
C ALA A 72 -4.46 -6.67 6.59
N ALA A 73 -4.84 -6.37 7.84
CA ALA A 73 -4.50 -7.20 8.98
C ALA A 73 -5.13 -8.61 8.91
N ALA A 74 -6.38 -8.71 8.43
CA ALA A 74 -7.05 -9.99 8.23
C ALA A 74 -6.38 -10.83 7.14
N GLU A 75 -5.98 -10.23 6.02
CA GLU A 75 -5.26 -10.89 4.94
C GLU A 75 -3.83 -11.28 5.35
N GLU A 76 -3.12 -10.42 6.09
CA GLU A 76 -1.79 -10.73 6.61
C GLU A 76 -1.84 -11.92 7.57
N LYS A 77 -2.85 -12.00 8.43
CA LYS A 77 -3.04 -13.15 9.32
C LYS A 77 -3.23 -14.46 8.55
N LYS A 78 -3.91 -14.43 7.39
CA LYS A 78 -4.11 -15.61 6.54
C LYS A 78 -2.84 -15.98 5.77
N ARG A 79 -2.17 -14.98 5.18
CA ARG A 79 -1.07 -15.16 4.22
C ARG A 79 0.31 -15.22 4.87
N ARG A 80 0.44 -14.66 6.07
CA ARG A 80 1.71 -14.44 6.79
C ARG A 80 2.70 -13.60 5.98
N HIS A 81 2.19 -12.67 5.18
CA HIS A 81 2.97 -11.78 4.33
C HIS A 81 2.23 -10.46 4.13
N ASP A 82 2.82 -9.37 4.62
CA ASP A 82 2.30 -8.00 4.61
C ASP A 82 2.12 -7.43 3.19
N VAL A 83 3.15 -7.51 2.33
CA VAL A 83 3.06 -7.04 0.94
C VAL A 83 1.91 -7.72 0.21
N MET A 84 1.81 -9.05 0.31
CA MET A 84 0.72 -9.78 -0.35
C MET A 84 -0.65 -9.49 0.26
N ALA A 85 -0.73 -9.17 1.56
CA ALA A 85 -1.96 -8.69 2.18
C ALA A 85 -2.38 -7.33 1.60
N HIS A 86 -1.43 -6.40 1.44
CA HIS A 86 -1.68 -5.09 0.83
C HIS A 86 -1.99 -5.16 -0.67
N VAL A 87 -1.40 -6.10 -1.42
CA VAL A 87 -1.77 -6.39 -2.82
C VAL A 87 -3.25 -6.80 -2.89
N HIS A 88 -3.68 -7.76 -2.07
CA HIS A 88 -5.08 -8.18 -2.03
C HIS A 88 -6.02 -7.08 -1.55
N THR A 89 -5.64 -6.33 -0.50
CA THR A 89 -6.43 -5.23 0.04
C THR A 89 -6.64 -4.14 -1.01
N PHE A 90 -5.60 -3.81 -1.79
CA PHE A 90 -5.69 -2.81 -2.84
C PHE A 90 -6.52 -3.32 -4.04
N GLY A 91 -6.37 -4.59 -4.41
CA GLY A 91 -7.19 -5.20 -5.46
C GLY A 91 -8.69 -5.25 -5.13
N ASN A 92 -9.07 -5.30 -3.85
CA ASN A 92 -10.49 -5.28 -3.46
C ASN A 92 -11.18 -3.94 -3.77
N ILE A 93 -10.48 -2.83 -3.59
CA ILE A 93 -11.01 -1.49 -3.86
C ILE A 93 -10.77 -1.04 -5.32
N ALA A 94 -9.75 -1.61 -5.98
CA ALA A 94 -9.46 -1.41 -7.40
C ALA A 94 -9.61 -2.74 -8.19
N PRO A 95 -10.85 -3.27 -8.35
CA PRO A 95 -11.10 -4.58 -8.95
C PRO A 95 -10.60 -4.73 -10.38
N ALA A 96 -10.61 -3.66 -11.20
CA ALA A 96 -10.06 -3.69 -12.55
C ALA A 96 -8.53 -3.81 -12.55
N ALA A 97 -7.86 -3.31 -11.50
CA ALA A 97 -6.42 -3.37 -11.33
C ALA A 97 -5.93 -4.64 -10.62
N ALA A 98 -6.81 -5.35 -9.90
CA ALA A 98 -6.46 -6.57 -9.15
C ALA A 98 -5.54 -7.57 -9.88
N PRO A 99 -5.75 -7.90 -11.18
CA PRO A 99 -4.87 -8.84 -11.88
C PRO A 99 -3.50 -8.27 -12.28
N ILE A 100 -3.32 -6.95 -12.26
CA ILE A 100 -2.09 -6.26 -12.71
C ILE A 100 -1.30 -5.62 -11.57
N ILE A 101 -1.85 -5.54 -10.36
CA ILE A 101 -1.11 -5.05 -9.19
C ILE A 101 0.08 -5.99 -8.95
N HIS A 102 1.28 -5.42 -8.90
CA HIS A 102 2.54 -6.13 -8.65
C HIS A 102 2.99 -7.08 -9.78
N LEU A 103 2.46 -6.92 -10.99
CA LEU A 103 2.81 -7.74 -12.16
C LEU A 103 4.34 -7.77 -12.37
N GLY A 104 4.90 -8.97 -12.47
CA GLY A 104 6.33 -9.18 -12.73
C GLY A 104 7.31 -8.73 -11.63
N ALA A 105 6.85 -8.08 -10.56
CA ALA A 105 7.68 -7.57 -9.48
C ALA A 105 7.84 -8.57 -8.32
N THR A 106 8.73 -8.25 -7.38
CA THR A 106 8.92 -8.99 -6.12
C THR A 106 8.72 -8.05 -4.93
N SER A 107 8.49 -8.58 -3.73
CA SER A 107 8.19 -7.77 -2.53
C SER A 107 9.20 -6.64 -2.26
N CYS A 108 10.49 -6.85 -2.55
CA CYS A 108 11.54 -5.83 -2.42
C CYS A 108 11.39 -4.63 -3.37
N TYR A 109 10.49 -4.69 -4.35
CA TYR A 109 10.15 -3.52 -5.17
C TYR A 109 9.51 -2.40 -4.34
N VAL A 110 8.77 -2.76 -3.28
CA VAL A 110 8.05 -1.79 -2.44
C VAL A 110 8.59 -1.65 -1.02
N THR A 111 9.21 -2.70 -0.46
CA THR A 111 9.78 -2.70 0.90
C THR A 111 11.20 -2.16 0.94
#